data_AF-A0A2T4LJX3-F1
#
_entry.id   AF-A0A2T4LJX3-F1
#
_cell.length_a   1.000
_cell.length_b   1.000
_cell.length_c   1.000
_cell.angle_alpha   90.00
_cell.angle_beta   90.00
_cell.angle_gamma   90.00
#
_symmetry.space_group_name_H-M   'P 1'
#
loop_
_entity.id
_entity.type
_entity.pdbx_description
1 polymer ?
#
loop_
_entity_poly.entity_id
_entity_poly.type
_entity_poly.pdbx_seq_one_letter_code
_entity_poly.pdbx_strand_id
1 'polypeptide(L)'
;MIPSYAIRGFGYPLFAYSFLVWVAYRSPQKRLGAAVGWFWFVFTGGLSVLGAYYSSFAINVFGHFATLWTAIIWVLIGTFLAVFVNKDEFNLEEREGGAKAHISEMLAGITILIREPRVAVACIVRIINQAAQYA
;
A
#
# COMPACT_ATOMS: atom_id res chain seq x y z
N MET A 1 -16.55 15.22 8.54
CA MET A 1 -16.63 14.42 7.30
C MET A 1 -15.33 14.48 6.50
N ILE A 2 -14.82 15.65 6.12
CA ILE A 2 -13.59 15.76 5.32
C ILE A 2 -12.33 15.20 6.02
N PRO A 3 -12.04 15.50 7.30
CA PRO A 3 -10.81 15.02 7.95
C PRO A 3 -10.81 13.49 8.15
N SER A 4 -11.95 12.95 8.57
CA SER A 4 -12.11 11.51 8.81
C SER A 4 -12.04 10.69 7.51
N TYR A 5 -12.60 11.21 6.40
CA TYR A 5 -12.46 10.57 5.09
C TYR A 5 -11.03 10.69 4.54
N ALA A 6 -10.36 11.83 4.74
CA ALA A 6 -8.97 12.00 4.33
C ALA A 6 -8.05 11.01 5.05
N ILE A 7 -8.13 10.91 6.38
CA ILE A 7 -7.32 9.96 7.17
C ILE A 7 -7.57 8.52 6.72
N ARG A 8 -8.84 8.15 6.50
CA ARG A 8 -9.19 6.82 5.98
C ARG A 8 -8.58 6.57 4.59
N GLY A 9 -8.61 7.57 3.71
CA GLY A 9 -8.01 7.49 2.38
C GLY A 9 -6.48 7.36 2.41
N PHE A 10 -5.82 8.05 3.35
CA PHE A 10 -4.37 7.97 3.54
C PHE A 10 -3.90 6.63 4.10
N GLY A 11 -4.74 5.93 4.88
CA GLY A 11 -4.38 4.61 5.43
C GLY A 11 -4.04 3.58 4.35
N TYR A 12 -4.76 3.59 3.22
CA TYR A 12 -4.53 2.64 2.12
C TYR A 12 -3.13 2.72 1.50
N PRO A 13 -2.67 3.87 0.96
CA PRO A 13 -1.34 3.96 0.37
C PRO A 13 -0.24 3.81 1.42
N LEU A 14 -0.43 4.35 2.63
CA LEU A 14 0.55 4.24 3.71
C LEU A 14 0.80 2.77 4.08
N PHE A 15 -0.25 1.96 4.22
CA PHE A 15 -0.07 0.55 4.54
C PHE A 15 0.40 -0.26 3.34
N ALA A 16 -0.31 -0.20 2.21
CA ALA A 16 -0.06 -1.08 1.07
C ALA A 16 1.34 -0.88 0.47
N TYR A 17 1.76 0.37 0.26
CA TYR A 17 3.06 0.63 -0.34
C TYR A 17 4.21 0.47 0.66
N SER A 18 4.02 0.81 1.94
CA SER A 18 5.06 0.53 2.95
C SER A 18 5.26 -0.98 3.11
N PHE A 19 4.18 -1.77 3.08
CA PHE A 19 4.26 -3.23 3.09
C PHE A 19 4.95 -3.77 1.83
N LEU A 20 4.65 -3.23 0.65
CA LEU A 20 5.34 -3.60 -0.59
C LEU A 20 6.85 -3.29 -0.53
N VAL A 21 7.24 -2.13 0.01
CA VAL A 21 8.64 -1.77 0.23
C VAL A 21 9.30 -2.73 1.21
N TRP A 22 8.61 -3.09 2.29
CA TRP A 22 9.08 -4.09 3.24
C TRP A 22 9.31 -5.46 2.59
N VAL A 23 8.35 -5.94 1.78
CA VAL A 23 8.50 -7.17 0.98
C VAL A 23 9.71 -7.08 0.08
N ALA A 24 9.91 -5.94 -0.59
CA ALA A 24 11.05 -5.74 -1.48
C ALA A 24 12.39 -5.75 -0.74
N TYR A 25 12.44 -5.17 0.47
CA TYR A 25 13.66 -5.12 1.29
C TYR A 25 14.07 -6.48 1.83
N ARG A 26 13.11 -7.33 2.21
CA ARG A 26 13.38 -8.67 2.78
C ARG A 26 13.51 -9.78 1.74
N SER A 27 13.02 -9.57 0.53
CA SER A 27 13.06 -10.59 -0.51
C SER A 27 14.45 -10.67 -1.16
N PRO A 28 15.06 -11.87 -1.28
CA PRO A 28 16.29 -12.04 -2.05
C PRO A 28 16.11 -11.57 -3.50
N GLN A 29 17.11 -10.90 -4.09
CA GLN A 29 17.02 -10.38 -5.47
C GLN A 29 16.53 -11.41 -6.50
N LYS A 30 16.97 -12.67 -6.38
CA LYS A 30 16.57 -13.78 -7.26
C LYS A 30 15.06 -14.12 -7.17
N ARG A 31 14.39 -13.74 -6.08
CA ARG A 31 12.96 -14.02 -5.82
C ARG A 31 12.12 -12.75 -5.69
N LEU A 32 12.71 -11.57 -5.83
CA LEU A 32 12.03 -10.28 -5.68
C LEU A 32 10.81 -10.16 -6.61
N GLY A 33 10.96 -10.54 -7.88
CA GLY A 33 9.86 -10.51 -8.84
C GLY A 33 8.68 -11.40 -8.44
N ALA A 34 8.95 -12.60 -7.90
CA ALA A 34 7.91 -13.50 -7.41
C ALA A 34 7.23 -12.96 -6.15
N ALA A 35 7.98 -12.38 -5.21
CA ALA A 35 7.44 -11.80 -3.99
C ALA A 35 6.54 -10.59 -4.27
N VAL A 36 6.99 -9.68 -5.15
CA VAL A 36 6.19 -8.55 -5.64
C VAL A 36 4.98 -9.04 -6.43
N GLY A 37 5.13 -10.09 -7.24
CA GLY A 37 4.02 -10.73 -7.95
C GLY A 37 2.94 -11.27 -7.01
N TRP A 38 3.34 -11.95 -5.93
CA TRP A 38 2.41 -12.41 -4.90
C TRP A 38 1.68 -11.26 -4.20
N PHE A 39 2.39 -10.16 -3.90
CA PHE A 39 1.75 -8.95 -3.39
C PHE A 39 0.65 -8.45 -4.33
N TRP A 40 0.95 -8.26 -5.61
CA TRP A 40 -0.04 -7.75 -6.58
C TRP A 40 -1.17 -8.73 -6.82
N PHE A 41 -0.90 -10.04 -6.84
CA PHE A 41 -1.93 -11.07 -6.96
C PHE A 41 -2.95 -11.00 -5.82
N VAL A 42 -2.48 -10.99 -4.57
CA VAL A 42 -3.35 -10.93 -3.39
C VAL A 42 -4.03 -9.56 -3.30
N PHE A 43 -3.34 -8.48 -3.65
CA PHE A 43 -3.89 -7.12 -3.61
C PHE A 43 -5.03 -6.94 -4.61
N THR A 44 -4.83 -7.30 -5.87
CA THR A 44 -5.87 -7.21 -6.90
C THR A 44 -6.99 -8.22 -6.67
N GLY A 45 -6.66 -9.46 -6.29
CA GLY A 45 -7.67 -10.47 -5.94
C GLY A 45 -8.51 -10.07 -4.73
N GLY A 46 -7.86 -9.47 -3.73
CA GLY A 46 -8.52 -8.94 -2.53
C GLY A 46 -9.47 -7.80 -2.85
N LEU A 47 -9.03 -6.82 -3.65
CA LEU A 47 -9.83 -5.62 -3.95
C LEU A 47 -10.96 -5.90 -4.95
N SER A 48 -10.66 -6.57 -6.07
CA SER A 48 -11.59 -6.72 -7.19
C SER A 48 -12.51 -7.94 -7.06
N VAL A 49 -12.07 -9.01 -6.40
CA VAL A 49 -12.85 -10.27 -6.33
C VAL A 49 -13.40 -10.48 -4.93
N LEU A 50 -12.54 -10.69 -3.94
CA LEU A 50 -12.99 -11.02 -2.59
C LEU A 50 -13.74 -9.85 -1.95
N GLY A 51 -13.25 -8.63 -2.11
CA GLY A 51 -13.89 -7.43 -1.58
C GLY A 51 -15.26 -7.16 -2.23
N ALA A 52 -15.36 -7.29 -3.56
CA ALA A 52 -16.62 -7.11 -4.28
C ALA A 52 -17.64 -8.20 -3.92
N TYR A 53 -17.20 -9.47 -3.89
CA TYR A 53 -18.05 -10.59 -3.54
C TYR A 53 -18.53 -10.51 -2.08
N TYR A 54 -17.62 -10.25 -1.14
CA TYR A 54 -17.95 -10.07 0.27
C TYR A 54 -18.93 -8.90 0.46
N SER A 55 -18.70 -7.77 -0.21
CA SER A 55 -19.60 -6.62 -0.12
C SER A 55 -20.99 -6.95 -0.64
N SER A 56 -21.08 -7.63 -1.80
CA SER A 56 -22.38 -8.06 -2.36
C SER A 56 -23.12 -9.00 -1.41
N PHE A 57 -22.43 -9.99 -0.85
CA PHE A 57 -23.02 -10.91 0.12
C PHE A 57 -23.43 -10.20 1.42
N ALA A 58 -22.54 -9.41 2.00
CA ALA A 58 -22.78 -8.72 3.27
C ALA A 58 -23.92 -7.71 3.18
N ILE A 59 -24.08 -7.00 2.06
CA ILE A 59 -25.20 -6.08 1.85
C ILE A 59 -26.54 -6.84 1.86
N ASN A 60 -26.60 -8.01 1.23
CA ASN A 60 -27.83 -8.82 1.22
C ASN A 60 -28.21 -9.35 2.62
N VAL A 61 -27.23 -9.66 3.46
CA VAL A 61 -27.47 -10.25 4.80
C VAL A 61 -27.67 -9.18 5.88
N PHE A 62 -26.80 -8.17 5.92
CA PHE A 62 -26.72 -7.19 7.01
C PHE A 62 -27.24 -5.80 6.63
N GLY A 63 -27.50 -5.56 5.34
CA GLY A 63 -27.83 -4.23 4.83
C GLY A 63 -26.60 -3.31 4.68
N HIS A 64 -26.82 -2.14 4.08
CA HIS A 64 -25.76 -1.22 3.67
C HIS A 64 -24.93 -0.68 4.84
N PHE A 65 -25.59 -0.19 5.90
CA PHE A 65 -24.89 0.45 7.02
C PHE A 65 -24.08 -0.53 7.86
N ALA A 66 -24.63 -1.70 8.18
CA ALA A 66 -23.91 -2.71 8.95
C ALA A 66 -22.72 -3.28 8.16
N THR A 67 -22.85 -3.43 6.83
CA THR A 67 -21.74 -3.85 5.97
C THR A 67 -20.55 -2.90 6.09
N LEU A 68 -20.77 -1.58 6.17
CA LEU A 68 -19.66 -0.62 6.35
C LEU A 68 -18.87 -0.86 7.64
N TRP A 69 -19.53 -1.27 8.72
CA TRP A 69 -18.87 -1.57 9.99
C TRP A 69 -18.05 -2.86 9.94
N THR A 70 -18.43 -3.84 9.11
CA THR A 70 -17.63 -5.07 8.93
C THR A 70 -16.24 -4.82 8.36
N ALA A 71 -16.03 -3.69 7.66
CA ALA A 71 -14.69 -3.28 7.21
C ALA A 71 -13.70 -3.14 8.39
N ILE A 72 -14.17 -2.74 9.57
CA ILE A 72 -13.31 -2.64 10.77
C ILE A 72 -12.78 -4.02 11.17
N ILE A 73 -13.59 -5.06 11.05
CA ILE A 73 -13.17 -6.45 11.36
C ILE A 73 -12.02 -6.85 10.45
N TRP A 74 -12.13 -6.60 9.14
CA TRP A 74 -11.06 -6.88 8.18
C TRP A 74 -9.80 -6.06 8.45
N VAL A 75 -9.94 -4.78 8.81
CA VAL A 75 -8.80 -3.93 9.21
C VAL A 75 -8.12 -4.47 10.46
N LEU A 76 -8.88 -4.91 11.47
CA LEU A 76 -8.33 -5.49 12.70
C LEU A 76 -7.59 -6.79 12.43
N ILE A 77 -8.15 -7.68 11.59
CA ILE A 77 -7.49 -8.93 11.18
C ILE A 77 -6.19 -8.61 10.43
N GLY A 78 -6.23 -7.68 9.45
CA GLY A 78 -5.05 -7.28 8.70
C GLY A 78 -3.97 -6.65 9.58
N THR A 79 -4.37 -5.81 10.53
CA THR A 79 -3.46 -5.20 11.51
C THR A 79 -2.83 -6.26 12.41
N PHE A 80 -3.62 -7.23 12.89
CA PHE A 80 -3.12 -8.32 13.71
C PHE A 80 -2.07 -9.14 12.96
N LEU A 81 -2.35 -9.53 11.71
CA LEU A 81 -1.40 -10.25 10.87
C LEU A 81 -0.14 -9.42 10.61
N ALA A 82 -0.29 -8.14 10.28
CA ALA A 82 0.83 -7.26 9.97
C ALA A 82 1.73 -6.96 11.17
N VAL A 83 1.20 -6.94 12.40
CA VAL A 83 1.96 -6.58 13.61
C VAL A 83 2.48 -7.80 14.35
N PHE A 84 1.66 -8.84 14.52
CA PHE A 84 2.02 -9.98 15.38
C PHE A 84 2.61 -11.16 14.62
N VAL A 85 2.20 -11.37 13.36
CA VAL A 85 2.73 -12.45 12.53
C VAL A 85 4.02 -12.00 11.85
N ASN A 86 4.09 -10.73 11.46
CA ASN A 86 5.30 -10.15 10.91
C ASN A 86 6.31 -9.81 12.03
N LYS A 87 6.97 -10.84 12.57
CA LYS A 87 8.00 -10.72 13.62
C LYS A 87 9.35 -10.30 13.05
N ASP A 88 9.35 -9.27 12.22
CA ASP A 88 10.56 -8.82 11.56
C ASP A 88 11.31 -7.82 12.45
N GLU A 89 12.57 -8.14 12.76
CA GLU A 89 13.46 -7.24 13.50
C GLU A 89 14.01 -6.21 12.51
N PHE A 90 13.43 -5.02 12.52
CA PHE A 90 13.98 -3.88 11.77
C PHE A 90 15.34 -3.53 12.35
N ASN A 91 16.41 -4.13 11.81
CA ASN A 91 17.76 -3.60 11.89
C ASN A 91 17.81 -2.35 11.00
N LEU A 92 17.18 -1.28 11.48
CA LEU A 92 17.48 0.06 11.03
C LEU A 92 18.92 0.29 11.48
N GLU A 93 19.89 0.16 10.57
CA GLU A 93 21.18 0.83 10.77
C GLU A 93 20.85 2.25 11.23
N GLU A 94 21.37 2.66 12.39
CA GLU A 94 21.16 4.00 12.93
C GLU A 94 21.58 5.02 11.86
N ARG A 95 20.59 5.50 11.09
CA ARG A 95 20.83 6.56 10.12
C ARG A 95 20.89 7.84 10.91
N GLU A 96 22.12 8.29 11.16
CA GLU A 96 22.43 9.60 11.72
C GLU A 96 21.87 10.71 10.81
N GLY A 97 20.60 11.04 11.00
CA GLY A 97 19.94 12.06 10.20
C GLY A 97 18.61 12.45 10.80
N GLY A 98 18.57 13.59 11.51
CA GLY A 98 17.31 14.15 12.00
C GLY A 98 16.31 14.42 10.87
N ALA A 99 15.09 14.84 11.21
CA ALA A 99 13.97 15.05 10.26
C ALA A 99 14.35 15.84 8.97
N LYS A 100 15.32 16.74 9.06
CA LYS A 100 15.84 17.52 7.93
C LYS A 100 16.56 16.66 6.88
N ALA A 101 17.30 15.62 7.29
CA ALA A 101 17.97 14.69 6.39
C ALA A 101 16.95 13.81 5.63
N HIS A 102 15.93 13.30 6.31
CA HIS A 102 14.85 12.53 5.67
C HIS A 102 14.06 13.36 4.66
N ILE A 103 13.71 14.61 4.99
CA ILE A 103 13.04 15.50 4.03
C ILE A 103 13.95 15.77 2.82
N SER A 104 15.25 15.97 3.05
CA SER A 104 16.22 16.14 1.96
C SER A 104 16.33 14.91 1.06
N GLU A 105 16.31 13.70 1.63
CA GLU A 105 16.30 12.45 0.85
C GLU A 105 15.01 12.28 0.04
N MET A 106 13.86 12.59 0.63
CA MET A 106 12.57 12.58 -0.09
C MET A 106 12.58 13.58 -1.26
N LEU A 107 13.12 14.78 -1.05
CA LEU A 107 13.26 15.79 -2.10
C LEU A 107 14.28 15.38 -3.17
N ALA A 108 15.38 14.73 -2.79
CA ALA A 108 16.35 14.18 -3.74
C ALA A 108 15.70 13.13 -4.66
N GLY A 109 14.73 12.36 -4.16
CA GLY A 109 13.90 11.46 -4.98
C GLY A 109 13.17 12.18 -6.12
N ILE A 110 12.70 13.41 -5.89
CA ILE A 110 12.08 14.24 -6.94
C ILE A 110 13.13 14.71 -7.95
N THR A 111 14.35 15.03 -7.49
CA THR A 111 15.45 15.43 -8.38
C THR A 111 15.88 14.28 -9.32
N ILE A 112 15.75 13.02 -8.91
CA ILE A 112 16.04 11.85 -9.76
C ILE A 112 15.13 11.81 -10.99
N LEU A 113 13.85 12.17 -10.85
CA LEU A 113 12.91 12.23 -11.99
C LEU A 113 13.39 13.21 -13.07
N ILE A 114 13.98 14.33 -12.65
CA ILE A 114 14.50 15.35 -13.58
C ILE A 114 15.81 14.87 -14.22
N ARG A 115 16.64 14.14 -13.48
CA ARG A 115 17.96 13.68 -13.93
C ARG A 115 17.86 12.49 -14.90
N GLU A 116 16.91 11.59 -14.69
CA GLU A 116 16.70 10.41 -15.55
C GLU A 116 15.32 10.48 -16.23
N PRO A 117 15.24 11.04 -17.46
CA PRO A 117 13.97 11.29 -18.13
C PRO A 117 13.18 10.01 -18.43
N ARG A 118 13.85 8.85 -18.56
CA ARG A 118 13.18 7.57 -18.76
C ARG A 118 12.32 7.17 -17.57
N VAL A 119 12.79 7.45 -16.35
CA VAL A 119 12.03 7.18 -15.11
C VAL A 119 10.85 8.13 -15.00
N ALA A 120 11.02 9.41 -15.35
CA ALA A 120 9.92 10.37 -15.39
C ALA A 120 8.81 9.95 -16.37
N VAL A 121 9.17 9.54 -17.58
CA VAL A 121 8.19 9.03 -18.56
C VAL A 121 7.47 7.78 -18.02
N ALA A 122 8.19 6.85 -17.40
CA ALA A 122 7.57 5.67 -16.78
C ALA A 122 6.58 6.05 -15.66
N CYS A 123 6.93 7.04 -14.83
CA CYS A 123 6.03 7.58 -13.81
C CYS A 123 4.78 8.22 -14.42
N ILE A 124 4.91 9.02 -15.48
CA ILE A 124 3.77 9.64 -16.17
C ILE A 124 2.85 8.55 -16.75
N VAL A 125 3.41 7.56 -17.46
CA VAL A 125 2.64 6.44 -18.02
C VAL A 125 1.91 5.69 -16.91
N ARG A 126 2.54 5.51 -15.75
CA ARG A 126 1.93 4.85 -14.60
C ARG A 126 0.80 5.68 -13.99
N ILE A 127 0.97 7.00 -13.87
CA ILE A 127 -0.10 7.90 -13.39
C ILE A 127 -1.31 7.81 -14.32
N ILE A 128 -1.10 7.88 -15.64
CA ILE A 128 -2.18 7.82 -16.63
C ILE A 128 -2.92 6.47 -16.55
N ASN A 129 -2.18 5.36 -16.57
CA ASN A 129 -2.78 4.03 -16.47
C ASN A 129 -3.53 3.84 -15.14
N GLN A 130 -2.95 4.31 -14.04
CA GLN A 130 -3.55 4.11 -12.72
C GLN A 130 -4.77 5.00 -12.50
N ALA A 131 -4.76 6.23 -13.01
CA ALA A 131 -5.92 7.12 -13.00
C ALA A 131 -7.09 6.50 -13.78
N ALA A 132 -6.83 5.89 -14.93
CA ALA A 132 -7.86 5.19 -15.70
C ALA A 132 -8.40 3.93 -15.01
N GLN A 133 -7.62 3.27 -14.14
CA GLN A 133 -8.04 2.06 -13.43
C GLN A 133 -9.02 2.33 -12.26
N TYR A 134 -8.96 3.53 -11.66
CA TYR A 134 -9.78 3.90 -10.50
C TYR A 134 -10.80 5.02 -10.79
N ALA A 135 -10.86 5.49 -12.04
CA ALA A 135 -11.91 6.38 -12.55
C ALA A 135 -13.10 5.55 -13.07
#